data_AF-A0ABC9NFK2-F1
#
_entry.id   AF-A0ABC9NFK2-F1
#
_cell.length_a   1.000
_cell.length_b   1.000
_cell.length_c   1.000
_cell.angle_alpha   90.00
_cell.angle_beta   90.00
_cell.angle_gamma   90.00
#
_symmetry.space_group_name_H-M   'P 1'
#
loop_
_entity.id
_entity.type
_entity.pdbx_description
1 polymer ?
#
loop_
_entity_poly.entity_id
_entity_poly.type
_entity_poly.pdbx_seq_one_letter_code
_entity_poly.pdbx_strand_id
1 'polypeptide(L)'
;MRLVADMIRGMEVNRALGVLKFSSKEAAARVEKLLRSAIANWEQKNERKAESGELFVTKIFVDGGATLKRMRPAPQGRGYRIRKRSNHVTLFVGSKSNNEDQN
;
A
#
# COMPACT_ATOMS: atom_id res chain seq x y z
N MET A 1 -1.24 -3.49 7.79
CA MET A 1 -1.05 -3.03 6.40
C MET A 1 -2.32 -3.11 5.57
N ARG A 2 -2.99 -4.28 5.46
CA ARG A 2 -4.24 -4.45 4.67
C ARG A 2 -5.30 -3.39 4.95
N LEU A 3 -5.61 -3.16 6.23
CA LEU A 3 -6.54 -2.08 6.65
C LEU A 3 -6.23 -0.72 5.99
N VAL A 4 -4.96 -0.33 5.94
CA VAL A 4 -4.55 0.96 5.35
C VAL A 4 -4.61 0.91 3.82
N ALA A 5 -4.24 -0.23 3.22
CA ALA A 5 -4.36 -0.41 1.78
C ALA A 5 -5.82 -0.32 1.30
N ASP A 6 -6.75 -0.87 2.08
CA ASP A 6 -8.17 -0.84 1.74
C ASP A 6 -8.77 0.57 1.89
N MET A 7 -8.25 1.40 2.80
CA MET A 7 -8.70 2.80 2.92
C MET A 7 -8.43 3.64 1.67
N ILE A 8 -7.39 3.35 0.88
CA ILE A 8 -6.99 4.17 -0.28
C ILE A 8 -7.34 3.52 -1.62
N ARG A 9 -7.97 2.34 -1.61
CA ARG A 9 -8.29 1.59 -2.82
C ARG A 9 -9.32 2.37 -3.64
N GLY A 10 -9.03 2.59 -4.93
CA GLY A 10 -9.93 3.30 -5.84
C GLY A 10 -10.04 4.81 -5.58
N MET A 11 -9.27 5.36 -4.64
CA MET A 11 -9.25 6.80 -4.40
C MET A 11 -8.36 7.52 -5.42
N GLU A 12 -8.70 8.79 -5.67
CA GLU A 12 -7.80 9.73 -6.33
C GLU A 12 -6.51 9.88 -5.51
N VAL A 13 -5.38 9.99 -6.20
CA VAL A 13 -4.06 9.96 -5.58
C VAL A 13 -3.82 11.11 -4.59
N ASN A 14 -4.26 12.33 -4.90
CA ASN A 14 -4.11 13.47 -3.99
C ASN A 14 -4.92 13.30 -2.71
N ARG A 15 -6.17 12.83 -2.85
CA ARG A 15 -7.02 12.49 -1.71
C ARG A 15 -6.40 11.37 -0.87
N ALA A 16 -5.86 10.34 -1.52
CA ALA A 16 -5.19 9.24 -0.84
C ALA A 16 -3.96 9.73 -0.06
N LEU A 17 -3.15 10.63 -0.61
CA LEU A 17 -2.03 11.25 0.12
C LEU A 17 -2.51 12.01 1.38
N GLY A 18 -3.61 12.75 1.29
CA GLY A 18 -4.22 13.41 2.44
C GLY A 18 -4.66 12.43 3.52
N VAL A 19 -5.41 11.38 3.13
CA VAL A 19 -5.88 10.33 4.06
C VAL A 19 -4.70 9.62 4.74
N LEU A 20 -3.64 9.30 4.00
CA LEU A 20 -2.47 8.62 4.55
C LEU A 20 -1.69 9.51 5.51
N LYS A 21 -1.51 10.79 5.17
CA LYS A 21 -0.75 11.75 5.98
C LYS A 21 -1.37 11.98 7.36
N PHE A 22 -2.71 11.99 7.44
CA PHE A 22 -3.45 12.24 8.68
C PHE A 22 -3.97 10.96 9.36
N SER A 23 -3.59 9.78 8.86
CA SER A 23 -3.99 8.52 9.48
C SER A 23 -3.16 8.24 10.73
N SER A 24 -3.83 7.80 11.81
CA SER A 24 -3.17 7.42 13.08
C SER A 24 -2.44 6.06 13.02
N LYS A 25 -2.51 5.35 11.89
CA LYS A 25 -1.91 4.01 11.75
C LYS A 25 -0.44 4.14 11.32
N GLU A 26 0.48 3.51 12.06
CA GLU A 26 1.92 3.48 11.72
C GLU A 26 2.19 3.03 10.26
N ALA A 27 1.40 2.08 9.78
CA ALA A 27 1.49 1.58 8.41
C ALA A 27 1.26 2.66 7.33
N ALA A 28 0.56 3.76 7.64
CA ALA A 28 0.23 4.80 6.69
C ALA A 28 1.47 5.52 6.15
N ALA A 29 2.45 5.85 7.00
CA ALA A 29 3.69 6.50 6.59
C ALA A 29 4.46 5.68 5.54
N ARG A 30 4.45 4.34 5.66
CA ARG A 30 5.11 3.45 4.70
C ARG A 30 4.36 3.39 3.37
N VAL A 31 3.03 3.36 3.40
CA VAL A 31 2.18 3.38 2.19
C VAL A 31 2.27 4.74 1.49
N GLU A 32 2.32 5.84 2.25
CA GLU A 32 2.47 7.19 1.70
C GLU A 32 3.77 7.32 0.90
N LYS A 33 4.88 6.84 1.46
CA LYS A 33 6.17 6.80 0.74
C LYS A 33 6.06 6.00 -0.57
N LEU A 34 5.39 4.84 -0.53
CA LEU A 34 5.17 4.02 -1.72
C LEU A 34 4.33 4.75 -2.77
N LEU A 35 3.25 5.42 -2.36
CA LEU A 35 2.38 6.16 -3.26
C LEU A 35 3.12 7.34 -3.92
N ARG A 36 3.90 8.10 -3.15
CA ARG A 36 4.77 9.16 -3.69
C ARG A 36 5.77 8.62 -4.72
N SER A 37 6.37 7.47 -4.43
CA SER A 37 7.27 6.81 -5.38
C SER A 37 6.55 6.34 -6.64
N ALA A 38 5.31 5.87 -6.53
CA ALA A 38 4.52 5.45 -7.68
C ALA A 38 4.13 6.63 -8.59
N ILE A 39 3.79 7.78 -8.02
CA ILE A 39 3.58 9.03 -8.77
C ILE A 39 4.85 9.39 -9.55
N ALA A 40 6.00 9.46 -8.87
CA ALA A 40 7.26 9.81 -9.51
C ALA A 40 7.62 8.86 -10.66
N ASN A 41 7.40 7.55 -10.48
CA ASN A 41 7.61 6.56 -11.53
C ASN A 41 6.65 6.74 -12.72
N TRP A 42 5.41 7.18 -12.48
CA TRP A 42 4.43 7.45 -13.53
C TRP A 42 4.80 8.74 -14.30
N GLU A 43 5.18 9.79 -13.58
CA GLU A 43 5.62 11.06 -14.18
C GLU A 43 6.84 10.86 -15.07
N GLN A 44 7.81 10.05 -14.62
CA GLN A 44 8.99 9.71 -15.41
C GLN A 44 8.63 8.94 -16.69
N LYS A 45 7.63 8.04 -16.65
CA LYS A 45 7.23 7.26 -17.82
C LYS A 45 6.47 8.07 -18.87
N ASN A 46 5.71 9.07 -18.43
CA ASN A 46 4.86 9.87 -19.30
C ASN A 46 5.49 11.22 -19.68
N GLU A 47 6.71 11.51 -19.17
CA GLU A 47 7.47 12.75 -19.39
C GLU A 47 6.69 14.04 -19.05
N ARG A 48 5.65 13.92 -18.22
CA ARG A 48 4.80 15.03 -17.78
C ARG A 48 4.39 14.86 -16.32
N LYS A 49 4.05 15.98 -15.70
CA LYS A 49 3.48 15.99 -14.35
C LYS A 49 2.04 15.49 -14.38
N ALA A 50 1.65 14.76 -13.35
CA ALA A 50 0.26 14.36 -13.17
C ALA A 50 -0.58 15.59 -12.80
N GLU A 51 -1.69 15.80 -13.51
CA GLU A 51 -2.65 16.83 -13.13
C GLU A 51 -3.55 16.33 -11.97
N SER A 52 -4.05 17.26 -11.17
CA SER A 52 -4.96 16.94 -10.08
C SER A 52 -6.26 16.33 -10.63
N GLY A 53 -6.70 15.21 -10.06
CA GLY A 53 -7.89 14.48 -10.53
C GLY A 53 -7.65 13.48 -11.66
N GLU A 54 -6.45 13.43 -12.24
CA GLU A 54 -6.17 12.53 -13.36
C GLU A 54 -5.86 11.09 -12.88
N LEU A 55 -5.10 10.97 -11.80
CA LEU A 55 -4.49 9.71 -11.37
C LEU A 55 -5.25 9.07 -10.20
N PHE A 56 -5.51 7.77 -10.33
CA PHE A 56 -6.22 6.97 -9.32
C PHE A 56 -5.41 5.74 -8.92
N VAL A 57 -5.66 5.27 -7.70
CA VAL A 57 -5.13 3.98 -7.23
C VAL A 57 -6.00 2.86 -7.80
N THR A 58 -5.61 2.33 -8.96
CA THR A 58 -6.36 1.29 -9.68
C THR A 58 -6.41 -0.02 -8.89
N LYS A 59 -5.25 -0.50 -8.44
CA LYS A 59 -5.13 -1.77 -7.70
C LYS A 59 -4.08 -1.62 -6.60
N ILE A 60 -4.39 -2.15 -5.42
CA ILE A 60 -3.46 -2.27 -4.31
C ILE A 60 -3.69 -3.62 -3.63
N PHE A 61 -2.62 -4.35 -3.36
CA PHE A 61 -2.69 -5.60 -2.62
C PHE A 61 -1.48 -5.79 -1.72
N VAL A 62 -1.68 -6.65 -0.71
CA VAL A 62 -0.69 -6.93 0.33
C VAL A 62 -0.55 -8.44 0.49
N ASP A 63 0.59 -8.93 0.04
CA ASP A 63 0.96 -10.34 0.06
C ASP A 63 1.84 -10.67 1.26
N GLY A 64 1.88 -11.96 1.60
CA GLY A 64 2.75 -12.47 2.64
C GLY A 64 4.21 -12.47 2.19
N GLY A 65 5.11 -12.04 3.06
CA GLY A 65 6.55 -12.19 2.86
C GLY A 65 7.14 -13.31 3.72
N ALA A 66 8.46 -13.38 3.74
CA ALA A 66 9.19 -14.29 4.62
C ALA A 66 8.78 -14.11 6.09
N THR A 67 8.60 -15.22 6.81
CA THR A 67 8.21 -15.20 8.22
C THR A 67 9.34 -15.75 9.08
N LEU A 68 9.89 -14.89 9.96
CA LEU A 68 10.92 -15.30 10.91
C LEU A 68 10.28 -15.98 12.13
N LYS A 69 10.93 -17.04 12.60
CA LYS A 69 10.52 -17.79 13.80
C LYS A 69 11.43 -17.40 14.97
N ARG A 70 10.84 -17.10 16.12
CA ARG A 70 11.56 -16.80 17.39
C ARG A 70 10.96 -17.63 18.51
N MET A 71 11.82 -18.08 19.43
CA MET A 71 11.41 -18.82 20.63
C MET A 71 11.05 -17.83 21.74
N ARG A 72 9.97 -18.11 22.46
CA ARG A 72 9.58 -17.40 23.68
C ARG A 72 9.48 -18.42 24.81
N PRO A 73 10.20 -18.22 25.93
CA PRO A 73 10.04 -19.05 27.11
C PRO A 73 8.59 -19.05 27.59
N ALA A 74 8.09 -20.21 27.99
CA ALA A 74 6.75 -20.41 28.53
C ALA A 74 6.82 -21.25 29.83
N PRO A 75 5.78 -21.24 30.67
CA PRO A 75 5.75 -22.01 31.92
C PRO A 75 6.01 -23.50 31.71
N GLN A 76 6.47 -24.18 32.77
CA GLN A 76 6.75 -25.62 32.77
C GLN A 76 7.82 -26.04 31.74
N GLY A 77 8.85 -25.21 31.52
CA GLY A 77 9.96 -25.52 30.60
C GLY A 77 9.58 -25.55 29.11
N ARG A 78 8.41 -25.02 28.73
CA ARG A 78 7.92 -25.02 27.34
C ARG A 78 8.51 -23.87 26.53
N GLY A 79 8.61 -24.05 25.22
CA GLY A 79 9.03 -23.01 24.28
C GLY A 79 7.93 -22.69 23.26
N TYR A 80 7.31 -21.52 23.36
CA TYR A 80 6.32 -21.06 22.38
C TYR A 80 6.97 -20.39 21.18
N ARG A 81 6.31 -20.48 20.03
CA ARG A 81 6.80 -19.91 18.76
C ARG A 81 6.14 -18.57 18.49
N ILE A 82 6.94 -17.50 18.46
CA ILE A 82 6.53 -16.21 17.89
C ILE A 82 6.87 -16.21 16.39
N ARG A 83 5.90 -15.85 15.55
CA ARG A 83 6.10 -15.59 14.12
C ARG A 83 6.19 -14.09 13.88
N LYS A 84 7.35 -13.60 13.44
CA LYS A 84 7.52 -12.21 12.97
C LYS A 84 7.25 -12.21 11.46
N ARG A 85 6.05 -11.77 11.07
CA ARG A 85 5.58 -11.80 9.68
C ARG A 85 6.01 -10.53 8.95
N SER A 86 6.55 -10.70 7.75
CA SER A 86 6.78 -9.62 6.78
C SER A 86 5.71 -9.65 5.69
N ASN A 87 5.65 -8.60 4.88
CA ASN A 87 4.70 -8.45 3.79
C ASN A 87 5.32 -7.74 2.59
N HIS A 88 4.74 -7.97 1.42
CA HIS A 88 5.01 -7.22 0.20
C HIS A 88 3.78 -6.38 -0.15
N VAL A 89 3.99 -5.16 -0.61
CA VAL A 89 2.91 -4.24 -0.99
C VAL A 89 3.14 -3.84 -2.43
N THR A 90 2.13 -4.08 -3.26
CA THR A 90 2.15 -3.72 -4.68
C THR A 90 1.01 -2.76 -4.94
N LEU A 91 1.33 -1.66 -5.61
CA LEU A 91 0.39 -0.59 -5.92
C LEU A 91 0.51 -0.21 -7.40
N PHE A 92 -0.64 -0.08 -8.04
CA PHE A 92 -0.80 0.36 -9.42
C PHE A 92 -1.53 1.71 -9.42
N VAL A 93 -0.95 2.66 -10.13
CA VAL A 93 -1.56 3.96 -10.44
C VAL A 93 -1.88 4.03 -11.92
N GLY A 94 -3.04 4.59 -12.25
CA GLY A 94 -3.49 4.74 -13.63
C GLY A 94 -4.48 5.87 -13.78
N SER A 95 -4.59 6.41 -14.98
CA SER A 95 -5.66 7.33 -15.33
C SER A 95 -6.97 6.57 -15.50
N LYS A 96 -8.08 7.19 -15.14
CA LYS A 96 -9.40 6.60 -15.35
C LYS A 96 -9.82 6.81 -16.80
N SER A 97 -9.38 5.95 -17.71
CA SER A 97 -10.00 5.89 -19.05
C SER A 97 -11.36 5.22 -18.91
N ASN A 98 -12.44 5.92 -19.28
CA ASN A 98 -13.84 5.47 -19.24
C ASN A 98 -14.17 4.29 -20.19
N ASN A 99 -13.20 3.44 -20.55
CA ASN A 99 -13.31 2.44 -21.63
C ASN A 99 -13.32 0.99 -21.14
N GLU A 100 -13.91 0.68 -19.98
CA GLU A 100 -14.09 -0.72 -19.52
C GLU A 100 -15.48 -0.99 -18.90
N ASP A 101 -16.53 -0.31 -19.37
CA ASP A 101 -17.93 -0.61 -19.00
C ASP A 101 -18.77 -1.21 -20.17
N GLN A 102 -18.14 -1.71 -21.24
CA GLN A 102 -18.83 -2.48 -22.29
C GLN A 102 -18.08 -3.75 -22.66
N ASN A 103 -18.45 -4.86 -22.00
CA ASN A 103 -18.76 -6.18 -22.59
C ASN A 103 -19.00 -7.21 -21.47
#